data_AF-A0A7C6K844-F1
#
_entry.id   AF-A0A7C6K844-F1
#
_cell.length_a   1.000
_cell.length_b   1.000
_cell.length_c   1.000
_cell.angle_alpha   90.00
_cell.angle_beta   90.00
_cell.angle_gamma   90.00
#
_symmetry.space_group_name_H-M   'P 1'
#
loop_
_entity.id
_entity.type
_entity.pdbx_description
1 polymer ?
#
loop_
_entity_poly.entity_id
_entity_poly.type
_entity_poly.pdbx_seq_one_letter_code
_entity_poly.pdbx_strand_id
1 'polypeptide(L)'
;MEQGAFNSRKGKCNSRGIRKSEYPYRRELFYKTLLEVFKPKIVPYIERLYKVKELLSLSGIISAGENQLHHTVRMLEIAASIPDKALEAMKITGEDLVAGVIFHDVGKGKEVDDRVFDPSMVRKGRAPSYLRYYPGMNWAEWTVPFHNHIGASYQLANRYHCSQKVLEAVALHHHVKIRPRTLNLIGDALNISSIVRLDIFHYNPAQYAAPGNNLAQVIAILDQMCAIERKFRGFSGLGLEPKQIEYEVVRDLVIGITGKDDPRLDVLGLSLTGKESVILFDLRAFGSYVKMHTEYEVQNMKASILQLIRTLVRVNEEGRERDLVALIGGDEYAVVTKVQSPVILEEMIDRVARVIKLKTGFRVRAGYGIGRSIDENYHHARIQAEMLKEHRFLSE
;
A
#
# COMPACT_ATOMS: atom_id res chain seq x y z
N MET A 1 10.34 70.35 5.24
CA MET A 1 9.30 69.92 4.28
C MET A 1 9.99 68.99 3.31
N GLU A 2 10.01 67.70 3.65
CA GLU A 2 9.04 66.66 3.24
C GLU A 2 9.39 66.03 1.88
N GLN A 3 9.69 64.73 1.97
CA GLN A 3 9.59 63.66 0.97
C GLN A 3 10.39 63.82 -0.34
N GLY A 4 11.09 62.82 -0.86
CA GLY A 4 11.26 61.42 -0.51
C GLY A 4 12.06 60.77 -1.64
N ALA A 5 12.93 59.81 -1.32
CA ALA A 5 13.56 58.96 -2.33
C ALA A 5 13.88 57.58 -1.74
N PHE A 6 13.20 56.60 -2.33
CA PHE A 6 13.41 55.15 -2.31
C PHE A 6 14.81 54.68 -1.89
N ASN A 7 14.90 53.87 -0.83
CA ASN A 7 16.08 53.09 -0.50
C ASN A 7 15.94 51.65 -1.03
N SER A 8 16.40 51.43 -2.26
CA SER A 8 16.71 50.11 -2.82
C SER A 8 18.10 49.67 -2.33
N ARG A 9 18.17 48.95 -1.22
CA ARG A 9 19.43 48.30 -0.80
C ARG A 9 19.41 46.81 -1.15
N LYS A 10 19.98 46.50 -2.32
CA LYS A 10 20.62 45.22 -2.64
C LYS A 10 21.70 44.93 -1.59
N GLY A 11 21.38 44.10 -0.60
CA GLY A 11 22.35 43.54 0.33
C GLY A 11 23.20 42.48 -0.37
N LYS A 12 24.47 42.82 -0.65
CA LYS A 12 25.53 41.87 -0.99
C LYS A 12 25.65 40.82 0.13
N CYS A 13 25.41 39.55 -0.20
CA CYS A 13 25.79 38.44 0.67
C CYS A 13 27.30 38.20 0.51
N ASN A 14 28.07 38.48 1.55
CA ASN A 14 29.48 38.16 1.63
C ASN A 14 29.66 36.64 1.67
N SER A 15 30.37 36.11 0.68
CA SER A 15 30.85 34.73 0.59
C SER A 15 31.87 34.42 1.68
N ARG A 16 31.40 34.11 2.90
CA ARG A 16 32.21 33.42 3.90
C ARG A 16 31.82 31.94 3.92
N GLY A 17 32.75 31.13 3.41
CA GLY A 17 32.81 29.67 3.42
C GLY A 17 31.65 28.93 4.08
N ILE A 18 30.73 28.45 3.26
CA ILE A 18 29.89 27.30 3.61
C ILE A 18 30.86 26.12 3.74
N ARG A 19 31.21 25.79 4.98
CA ARG A 19 31.86 24.51 5.30
C ARG A 19 30.95 23.41 4.75
N LYS A 20 31.50 22.61 3.83
CA LYS A 20 30.96 21.30 3.46
C LYS A 20 31.00 20.40 4.70
N SER A 21 29.95 20.45 5.51
CA SER A 21 29.63 19.50 6.57
C SER A 21 28.11 19.36 6.49
N GLU A 22 27.47 18.22 6.24
CA GLU A 22 27.58 16.92 6.90
C GLU A 22 26.90 15.83 6.03
N TYR A 23 27.42 15.53 4.84
CA TYR A 23 26.76 14.60 3.91
C TYR A 23 27.08 13.09 4.02
N PRO A 24 28.11 12.60 4.76
CA PRO A 24 28.30 11.15 4.94
C PRO A 24 27.48 10.55 6.11
N TYR A 25 27.29 11.30 7.20
CA TYR A 25 26.85 10.75 8.49
C TYR A 25 25.40 10.27 8.54
N ARG A 26 24.47 10.91 7.80
CA ARG A 26 23.05 10.51 7.81
C ARG A 26 22.79 9.20 7.08
N ARG A 27 23.58 8.90 6.05
CA ARG A 27 23.48 7.66 5.26
C ARG A 27 23.87 6.48 6.13
N GLU A 28 25.07 6.54 6.70
CA GLU A 28 25.59 5.49 7.59
C GLU A 28 24.70 5.27 8.80
N LEU A 29 24.14 6.33 9.40
CA LEU A 29 23.23 6.21 10.53
C LEU A 29 21.89 5.56 10.16
N PHE A 30 21.23 5.99 9.08
CA PHE A 30 20.00 5.37 8.59
C PHE A 30 20.17 3.87 8.32
N TYR A 31 21.30 3.50 7.71
CA TYR A 31 21.58 2.11 7.40
C TYR A 31 22.03 1.27 8.58
N LYS A 32 22.76 1.85 9.54
CA LYS A 32 23.06 1.21 10.82
C LYS A 32 21.78 0.91 11.59
N THR A 33 20.84 1.86 11.62
CA THR A 33 19.50 1.65 12.21
C THR A 33 18.71 0.58 11.45
N LEU A 34 18.76 0.55 10.11
CA LEU A 34 18.13 -0.52 9.33
C LEU A 34 18.70 -1.90 9.69
N LEU A 35 20.02 -2.04 9.75
CA LEU A 35 20.70 -3.31 10.09
C LEU A 35 20.36 -3.82 11.50
N GLU A 36 20.06 -2.93 12.44
CA GLU A 36 19.66 -3.27 13.81
C GLU A 36 18.20 -3.76 13.92
N VAL A 37 17.34 -3.43 12.95
CA VAL A 37 15.90 -3.76 12.96
C VAL A 37 15.58 -4.98 12.09
N PHE A 38 16.45 -5.33 11.15
CA PHE A 38 16.21 -6.39 10.19
C PHE A 38 16.64 -7.80 10.64
N LYS A 39 15.99 -8.83 10.11
CA LYS A 39 16.33 -10.23 10.40
C LYS A 39 17.80 -10.51 10.04
N PRO A 40 18.59 -11.20 10.88
CA PRO A 40 20.01 -11.48 10.60
C PRO A 40 20.29 -12.12 9.24
N LYS A 41 19.32 -12.88 8.71
CA LYS A 41 19.39 -13.52 7.39
C LYS A 41 19.48 -12.55 6.21
N ILE A 42 19.12 -11.27 6.38
CA ILE A 42 19.09 -10.30 5.27
C ILE A 42 20.30 -9.37 5.24
N VAL A 43 21.10 -9.34 6.32
CA VAL A 43 22.27 -8.48 6.48
C VAL A 43 23.26 -8.59 5.30
N PRO A 44 23.60 -9.79 4.78
CA PRO A 44 24.50 -9.92 3.63
C PRO A 44 23.94 -9.29 2.33
N TYR A 45 22.61 -9.19 2.21
CA TYR A 45 21.94 -8.60 1.06
C TYR A 45 21.84 -7.08 1.16
N ILE A 46 21.65 -6.56 2.39
CA ILE A 46 21.71 -5.11 2.66
C ILE A 46 23.08 -4.55 2.32
N GLU A 47 24.15 -5.30 2.56
CA GLU A 47 25.50 -4.86 2.21
C GLU A 47 25.69 -4.60 0.70
N ARG A 48 24.96 -5.34 -0.15
CA ARG A 48 24.95 -5.08 -1.61
C ARG A 48 24.24 -3.78 -1.98
N LEU A 49 23.30 -3.29 -1.16
CA LEU A 49 22.65 -1.99 -1.38
C LEU A 49 23.64 -0.83 -1.32
N TYR A 50 24.71 -0.94 -0.51
CA TYR A 50 25.76 0.08 -0.46
C TYR A 50 26.51 0.24 -1.78
N LYS A 51 26.53 -0.81 -2.62
CA LYS A 51 27.27 -0.83 -3.88
C LYS A 51 26.51 -0.16 -5.02
N VAL A 52 25.17 -0.05 -4.93
CA VAL A 52 24.32 0.55 -5.97
C VAL A 52 23.87 1.94 -5.55
N LYS A 53 24.55 2.97 -6.06
CA LYS A 53 24.36 4.36 -5.61
C LYS A 53 22.95 4.88 -5.89
N GLU A 54 22.38 4.48 -7.01
CA GLU A 54 21.08 4.93 -7.50
C GLU A 54 19.92 4.42 -6.63
N LEU A 55 20.09 3.30 -5.93
CA LEU A 55 19.01 2.73 -5.12
C LEU A 55 18.50 3.68 -4.03
N LEU A 56 19.37 4.56 -3.52
CA LEU A 56 18.98 5.54 -2.53
C LEU A 56 17.96 6.57 -3.03
N SER A 57 17.92 6.85 -4.33
CA SER A 57 16.94 7.79 -4.88
C SER A 57 15.51 7.32 -4.63
N LEU A 58 15.31 5.99 -4.56
CA LEU A 58 14.02 5.37 -4.28
C LEU A 58 13.46 5.73 -2.89
N SER A 59 14.32 6.12 -1.94
CA SER A 59 13.86 6.58 -0.61
C SER A 59 13.00 7.84 -0.70
N GLY A 60 13.21 8.63 -1.76
CA GLY A 60 12.46 9.85 -2.02
C GLY A 60 11.25 9.65 -2.92
N ILE A 61 10.91 8.42 -3.32
CA ILE A 61 9.83 8.11 -4.27
C ILE A 61 8.74 7.29 -3.57
N ILE A 62 7.50 7.77 -3.66
CA ILE A 62 6.31 7.04 -3.21
C ILE A 62 5.49 6.71 -4.45
N SER A 63 5.23 5.43 -4.72
CA SER A 63 4.45 5.01 -5.88
C SER A 63 3.47 3.93 -5.48
N ALA A 64 2.21 4.08 -5.89
CA ALA A 64 1.10 3.22 -5.47
C ALA A 64 1.01 3.07 -3.94
N GLY A 65 1.28 4.16 -3.22
CA GLY A 65 1.22 4.26 -1.76
C GLY A 65 2.46 3.77 -1.02
N GLU A 66 3.42 3.16 -1.70
CA GLU A 66 4.58 2.56 -1.04
C GLU A 66 5.87 3.33 -1.33
N ASN A 67 6.73 3.47 -0.31
CA ASN A 67 8.09 3.95 -0.51
C ASN A 67 8.89 2.93 -1.33
N GLN A 68 9.49 3.35 -2.43
CA GLN A 68 10.09 2.40 -3.38
C GLN A 68 11.40 1.76 -2.89
N LEU A 69 12.11 2.42 -1.96
CA LEU A 69 13.24 1.78 -1.28
C LEU A 69 12.75 0.70 -0.31
N HIS A 70 11.70 1.00 0.45
CA HIS A 70 11.05 0.02 1.33
C HIS A 70 10.58 -1.20 0.53
N HIS A 71 9.93 -0.98 -0.61
CA HIS A 71 9.50 -2.04 -1.53
C HIS A 71 10.64 -3.00 -1.90
N THR A 72 11.78 -2.45 -2.33
CA THR A 72 12.95 -3.26 -2.71
C THR A 72 13.50 -4.04 -1.52
N VAL A 73 13.57 -3.41 -0.34
CA VAL A 73 14.02 -4.08 0.88
C VAL A 73 13.05 -5.20 1.27
N ARG A 74 11.74 -4.98 1.15
CA ARG A 74 10.74 -6.00 1.44
C ARG A 74 10.87 -7.20 0.50
N MET A 75 11.08 -6.97 -0.79
CA MET A 75 11.37 -8.05 -1.73
C MET A 75 12.64 -8.82 -1.36
N LEU A 76 13.68 -8.15 -0.88
CA LEU A 76 14.91 -8.82 -0.40
C LEU A 76 14.64 -9.69 0.83
N GLU A 77 13.77 -9.28 1.75
CA GLU A 77 13.40 -10.12 2.89
C GLU A 77 12.69 -11.41 2.47
N ILE A 78 11.79 -11.31 1.48
CA ILE A 78 11.08 -12.47 0.95
C ILE A 78 12.08 -13.35 0.17
N ALA A 79 12.93 -12.76 -0.66
CA ALA A 79 13.98 -13.47 -1.40
C ALA A 79 14.93 -14.25 -0.47
N ALA A 80 15.37 -13.62 0.63
CA ALA A 80 16.22 -14.25 1.65
C ALA A 80 15.54 -15.41 2.40
N SER A 81 14.22 -15.51 2.31
CA SER A 81 13.44 -16.59 2.92
C SER A 81 13.27 -17.80 2.00
N ILE A 82 13.68 -17.70 0.72
CA ILE A 82 13.63 -18.81 -0.23
C ILE A 82 14.81 -19.77 0.05
N PRO A 83 14.57 -21.06 0.34
CA PRO A 83 15.65 -22.02 0.56
C PRO A 83 16.47 -22.28 -0.72
N ASP A 84 17.78 -22.47 -0.58
CA ASP A 84 18.70 -22.72 -1.70
C ASP A 84 18.25 -23.88 -2.60
N LYS A 85 17.69 -24.95 -2.02
CA LYS A 85 17.14 -26.10 -2.77
C LYS A 85 16.06 -25.69 -3.78
N ALA A 86 15.23 -24.70 -3.46
CA ALA A 86 14.22 -24.19 -4.38
C ALA A 86 14.87 -23.38 -5.51
N LEU A 87 15.89 -22.57 -5.21
CA LEU A 87 16.66 -21.81 -6.20
C LEU A 87 17.41 -22.74 -7.17
N GLU A 88 18.05 -23.79 -6.65
CA GLU A 88 18.73 -24.82 -7.43
C GLU A 88 17.78 -25.53 -8.39
N ALA A 89 16.59 -25.93 -7.93
CA ALA A 89 15.57 -26.56 -8.76
C ALA A 89 15.13 -25.67 -9.95
N MET A 90 15.25 -24.35 -9.80
CA MET A 90 14.97 -23.36 -10.84
C MET A 90 16.22 -22.89 -11.59
N LYS A 91 17.42 -23.40 -11.25
CA LYS A 91 18.72 -22.98 -11.81
C LYS A 91 19.02 -21.48 -11.63
N ILE A 92 18.64 -20.95 -10.47
CA ILE A 92 18.86 -19.57 -10.03
C ILE A 92 19.92 -19.59 -8.94
N THR A 93 20.89 -18.68 -9.00
CA THR A 93 21.83 -18.46 -7.89
C THR A 93 21.26 -17.42 -6.94
N GLY A 94 21.59 -17.50 -5.65
CA GLY A 94 21.21 -16.45 -4.69
C GLY A 94 21.73 -15.06 -5.12
N GLU A 95 22.90 -15.00 -5.77
CA GLU A 95 23.47 -13.75 -6.27
C GLU A 95 22.66 -13.14 -7.41
N ASP A 96 22.21 -13.95 -8.38
CA ASP A 96 21.35 -13.52 -9.48
C ASP A 96 19.99 -13.06 -8.95
N LEU A 97 19.42 -13.76 -7.96
CA LEU A 97 18.15 -13.38 -7.33
C LEU A 97 18.25 -11.99 -6.69
N VAL A 98 19.28 -11.78 -5.88
CA VAL A 98 19.49 -10.50 -5.19
C VAL A 98 19.75 -9.37 -6.17
N ALA A 99 20.56 -9.61 -7.20
CA ALA A 99 20.79 -8.61 -8.24
C ALA A 99 19.48 -8.28 -8.99
N GLY A 100 18.69 -9.30 -9.35
CA GLY A 100 17.37 -9.11 -9.94
C GLY A 100 16.45 -8.24 -9.08
N VAL A 101 16.38 -8.51 -7.77
CA VAL A 101 15.58 -7.71 -6.83
C VAL A 101 16.10 -6.28 -6.70
N ILE A 102 17.41 -6.07 -6.58
CA ILE A 102 17.98 -4.72 -6.43
C ILE A 102 17.73 -3.87 -7.68
N PHE A 103 17.82 -4.47 -8.87
CA PHE A 103 17.78 -3.74 -10.13
C PHE A 103 16.40 -3.66 -10.78
N HIS A 104 15.36 -4.37 -10.33
CA HIS A 104 14.06 -4.37 -11.04
C HIS A 104 13.45 -2.96 -11.12
N ASP A 105 13.47 -2.21 -10.01
CA ASP A 105 12.84 -0.90 -9.88
C ASP A 105 13.79 0.28 -9.63
N VAL A 106 15.11 0.06 -9.65
CA VAL A 106 16.10 1.13 -9.37
C VAL A 106 16.01 2.33 -10.32
N GLY A 107 15.48 2.12 -11.53
CA GLY A 107 15.27 3.16 -12.53
C GLY A 107 14.01 4.00 -12.32
N LYS A 108 13.21 3.72 -11.29
CA LYS A 108 11.95 4.42 -11.02
C LYS A 108 12.23 5.87 -10.63
N GLY A 109 11.53 6.81 -11.27
CA GLY A 109 11.72 8.24 -11.08
C GLY A 109 10.48 8.96 -10.55
N LYS A 110 10.55 10.30 -10.51
CA LYS A 110 9.48 11.16 -9.99
C LYS A 110 8.22 11.16 -10.86
N GLU A 111 8.32 10.70 -12.10
CA GLU A 111 7.21 10.62 -13.05
C GLU A 111 6.11 9.63 -12.64
N VAL A 112 6.36 8.77 -11.65
CA VAL A 112 5.37 7.87 -11.04
C VAL A 112 5.22 8.09 -9.54
N ASP A 113 5.69 9.24 -9.04
CA ASP A 113 5.58 9.60 -7.64
C ASP A 113 4.18 10.15 -7.34
N ASP A 114 3.45 9.49 -6.44
CA ASP A 114 2.04 9.77 -6.15
C ASP A 114 1.78 11.25 -5.76
N ARG A 115 2.79 11.95 -5.26
CA ARG A 115 2.67 13.36 -4.84
C ARG A 115 2.65 14.35 -6.01
N VAL A 116 3.17 13.95 -7.18
CA VAL A 116 3.30 14.81 -8.37
C VAL A 116 2.78 14.16 -9.64
N PHE A 117 2.35 12.90 -9.58
CA PHE A 117 1.85 12.15 -10.72
C PHE A 117 0.57 12.75 -11.30
N ASP A 118 0.54 12.92 -12.62
CA ASP A 118 -0.64 13.36 -13.38
C ASP A 118 -1.17 12.19 -14.23
N PRO A 119 -2.35 11.63 -13.88
CA PRO A 119 -2.97 10.54 -14.62
C PRO A 119 -3.25 10.87 -16.10
N SER A 120 -3.44 12.14 -16.45
CA SER A 120 -3.71 12.56 -17.83
C SER A 120 -2.50 12.38 -18.75
N MET A 121 -1.29 12.26 -18.18
CA MET A 121 -0.06 11.99 -18.92
C MET A 121 0.09 10.51 -19.32
N VAL A 122 -0.78 9.64 -18.82
CA VAL A 122 -0.72 8.21 -19.09
C VAL A 122 -1.12 7.92 -20.52
N ARG A 123 -0.23 7.27 -21.28
CA ARG A 123 -0.48 6.91 -22.67
C ARG A 123 0.14 5.58 -23.05
N LYS A 124 -0.43 4.95 -24.06
CA LYS A 124 0.20 3.82 -24.74
C LYS A 124 1.49 4.29 -25.41
N GLY A 125 2.56 3.52 -25.19
CA GLY A 125 3.87 3.72 -25.77
C GLY A 125 4.37 2.44 -26.41
N ARG A 126 5.70 2.36 -26.58
CA ARG A 126 6.39 1.17 -27.06
C ARG A 126 7.64 0.95 -26.23
N ALA A 127 7.98 -0.31 -25.99
CA ALA A 127 9.25 -0.66 -25.38
C ALA A 127 10.42 -0.03 -26.16
N PRO A 128 11.48 0.46 -25.48
CA PRO A 128 12.72 0.89 -26.13
C PRO A 128 13.30 -0.19 -27.04
N SER A 129 13.91 0.21 -28.16
CA SER A 129 14.47 -0.72 -29.16
C SER A 129 15.46 -1.73 -28.56
N TYR A 130 16.26 -1.29 -27.59
CA TYR A 130 17.22 -2.15 -26.89
C TYR A 130 16.58 -3.16 -25.93
N LEU A 131 15.27 -3.11 -25.65
CA LEU A 131 14.56 -4.16 -24.90
C LEU A 131 13.81 -5.13 -25.82
N ARG A 132 13.55 -4.71 -27.07
CA ARG A 132 12.77 -5.48 -28.05
C ARG A 132 13.43 -6.78 -28.51
N TYR A 133 14.72 -6.97 -28.22
CA TYR A 133 15.40 -8.23 -28.49
C TYR A 133 14.92 -9.36 -27.57
N TYR A 134 14.34 -9.03 -26.40
CA TYR A 134 13.77 -10.04 -25.53
C TYR A 134 12.42 -10.54 -26.05
N PRO A 135 12.21 -11.86 -26.15
CA PRO A 135 10.94 -12.43 -26.60
C PRO A 135 9.77 -11.92 -25.75
N GLY A 136 8.73 -11.40 -26.39
CA GLY A 136 7.57 -10.81 -25.70
C GLY A 136 7.49 -9.29 -25.78
N MET A 137 8.64 -8.60 -25.77
CA MET A 137 8.69 -7.13 -25.63
C MET A 137 8.16 -6.37 -26.85
N ASN A 138 8.06 -7.03 -28.01
CA ASN A 138 7.51 -6.42 -29.23
C ASN A 138 5.98 -6.28 -29.22
N TRP A 139 5.30 -7.05 -28.38
CA TRP A 139 3.83 -7.09 -28.32
C TRP A 139 3.28 -6.91 -26.90
N ALA A 140 4.15 -6.84 -25.89
CA ALA A 140 3.79 -6.42 -24.55
C ALA A 140 3.18 -5.00 -24.55
N GLU A 141 2.12 -4.81 -23.79
CA GLU A 141 1.55 -3.49 -23.59
C GLU A 141 2.52 -2.61 -22.82
N TRP A 142 2.92 -1.48 -23.41
CA TRP A 142 3.83 -0.52 -22.80
C TRP A 142 3.08 0.76 -22.48
N THR A 143 3.00 1.09 -21.20
CA THR A 143 2.32 2.28 -20.69
C THR A 143 3.32 3.26 -20.14
N VAL A 144 3.30 4.50 -20.64
CA VAL A 144 4.17 5.60 -20.19
C VAL A 144 3.37 6.47 -19.21
N PRO A 145 3.91 6.89 -18.05
CA PRO A 145 5.30 6.67 -17.60
C PRO A 145 5.56 5.34 -16.85
N PHE A 146 4.54 4.53 -16.57
CA PHE A 146 4.64 3.35 -15.70
C PHE A 146 5.70 2.30 -16.05
N HIS A 147 6.12 2.20 -17.30
CA HIS A 147 7.15 1.24 -17.73
C HIS A 147 8.49 1.90 -18.04
N ASN A 148 8.62 3.22 -17.92
CA ASN A 148 9.88 3.91 -18.20
C ASN A 148 11.02 3.43 -17.29
N HIS A 149 10.70 3.09 -16.04
CA HIS A 149 11.67 2.59 -15.08
C HIS A 149 12.30 1.30 -15.56
N ILE A 150 11.59 0.40 -16.27
CA ILE A 150 12.15 -0.85 -16.80
C ILE A 150 13.36 -0.58 -17.69
N GLY A 151 13.25 0.41 -18.59
CA GLY A 151 14.36 0.81 -19.46
C GLY A 151 15.54 1.40 -18.69
N ALA A 152 15.26 2.30 -17.73
CA ALA A 152 16.29 2.90 -16.89
C ALA A 152 16.98 1.88 -15.97
N SER A 153 16.21 0.99 -15.35
CA SER A 153 16.64 -0.15 -14.53
C SER A 153 17.53 -1.09 -15.32
N TYR A 154 17.15 -1.44 -16.55
CA TYR A 154 17.96 -2.29 -17.43
C TYR A 154 19.31 -1.65 -17.75
N GLN A 155 19.32 -0.36 -18.11
CA GLN A 155 20.55 0.37 -18.39
C GLN A 155 21.46 0.48 -17.16
N LEU A 156 20.87 0.62 -15.97
CA LEU A 156 21.59 0.56 -14.70
C LEU A 156 22.20 -0.82 -14.48
N ALA A 157 21.40 -1.89 -14.54
CA ALA A 157 21.88 -3.26 -14.38
C ALA A 157 23.03 -3.59 -15.35
N ASN A 158 22.94 -3.12 -16.59
CA ASN A 158 23.99 -3.29 -17.60
C ASN A 158 25.27 -2.53 -17.25
N ARG A 159 25.17 -1.29 -16.73
CA ARG A 159 26.33 -0.52 -16.24
C ARG A 159 27.03 -1.17 -15.05
N TYR A 160 26.28 -1.90 -14.22
CA TYR A 160 26.82 -2.67 -13.11
C TYR A 160 27.28 -4.08 -13.52
N HIS A 161 27.35 -4.38 -14.83
CA HIS A 161 27.81 -5.65 -15.39
C HIS A 161 27.04 -6.88 -14.84
N CYS A 162 25.74 -6.72 -14.62
CA CYS A 162 24.89 -7.83 -14.21
C CYS A 162 24.85 -8.94 -15.27
N SER A 163 24.62 -10.18 -14.83
CA SER A 163 24.52 -11.34 -15.73
C SER A 163 23.37 -11.18 -16.74
N GLN A 164 23.46 -11.86 -17.89
CA GLN A 164 22.38 -11.81 -18.89
C GLN A 164 21.03 -12.29 -18.34
N LYS A 165 21.05 -13.22 -17.38
CA LYS A 165 19.84 -13.69 -16.67
C LYS A 165 19.19 -12.55 -15.89
N VAL A 166 19.99 -11.76 -15.18
CA VAL A 166 19.52 -10.59 -14.41
C VAL A 166 19.00 -9.51 -15.34
N LEU A 167 19.72 -9.22 -16.43
CA LEU A 167 19.27 -8.24 -17.43
C LEU A 167 17.90 -8.62 -18.03
N GLU A 168 17.71 -9.90 -18.34
CA GLU A 168 16.41 -10.41 -18.82
C GLU A 168 15.33 -10.29 -17.76
N ALA A 169 15.63 -10.63 -16.50
CA ALA A 169 14.68 -10.53 -15.41
C ALA A 169 14.23 -9.08 -15.18
N VAL A 170 15.17 -8.12 -15.18
CA VAL A 170 14.86 -6.69 -15.08
C VAL A 170 14.02 -6.22 -16.27
N ALA A 171 14.35 -6.66 -17.49
CA ALA A 171 13.58 -6.26 -18.67
C ALA A 171 12.14 -6.82 -18.69
N LEU A 172 11.93 -8.02 -18.13
CA LEU A 172 10.69 -8.77 -18.31
C LEU A 172 9.80 -8.89 -17.07
N HIS A 173 10.21 -8.44 -15.88
CA HIS A 173 9.45 -8.70 -14.64
C HIS A 173 7.98 -8.23 -14.66
N HIS A 174 7.64 -7.12 -15.34
CA HIS A 174 6.24 -6.70 -15.54
C HIS A 174 5.50 -7.49 -16.63
N HIS A 175 6.23 -8.22 -17.49
CA HIS A 175 5.70 -8.78 -18.73
C HIS A 175 5.83 -10.29 -18.84
N VAL A 176 6.48 -10.95 -17.89
CA VAL A 176 6.76 -12.38 -17.91
C VAL A 176 5.53 -13.19 -17.52
N LYS A 177 5.25 -14.26 -18.25
CA LYS A 177 4.23 -15.23 -17.91
C LYS A 177 4.70 -16.12 -16.75
N ILE A 178 4.09 -15.92 -15.59
CA ILE A 178 4.30 -16.76 -14.41
C ILE A 178 3.72 -18.16 -14.68
N ARG A 179 4.58 -19.19 -14.72
CA ARG A 179 4.15 -20.56 -14.98
C ARG A 179 3.76 -21.27 -13.69
N PRO A 180 2.77 -22.19 -13.70
CA PRO A 180 2.34 -22.93 -12.51
C PRO A 180 3.49 -23.64 -11.79
N ARG A 181 4.44 -24.21 -12.54
CA ARG A 181 5.60 -24.90 -11.97
C ARG A 181 6.46 -23.97 -11.11
N THR A 182 6.78 -22.77 -11.61
CA THR A 182 7.61 -21.79 -10.89
C THR A 182 6.86 -21.24 -9.69
N LEU A 183 5.57 -20.91 -9.88
CA LEU A 183 4.70 -20.40 -8.81
C LEU A 183 4.53 -21.41 -7.68
N ASN A 184 4.37 -22.70 -7.99
CA ASN A 184 4.25 -23.74 -6.98
C ASN A 184 5.56 -23.94 -6.23
N LEU A 185 6.71 -23.97 -6.91
CA LEU A 185 8.02 -24.09 -6.25
C LEU A 185 8.27 -22.95 -5.27
N ILE A 186 8.03 -21.70 -5.68
CA ILE A 186 8.14 -20.54 -4.78
C ILE A 186 7.07 -20.57 -3.69
N GLY A 187 5.84 -20.90 -4.06
CA GLY A 187 4.72 -20.97 -3.14
C GLY A 187 4.94 -21.96 -2.02
N ASP A 188 5.47 -23.15 -2.34
CA ASP A 188 5.78 -24.19 -1.34
C ASP A 188 6.98 -23.77 -0.50
N ALA A 189 8.02 -23.21 -1.12
CA ALA A 189 9.20 -22.69 -0.42
C ALA A 189 8.87 -21.60 0.61
N LEU A 190 7.90 -20.74 0.32
CA LEU A 190 7.51 -19.61 1.16
C LEU A 190 6.22 -19.86 1.94
N ASN A 191 5.64 -21.07 1.89
CA ASN A 191 4.34 -21.42 2.48
C ASN A 191 3.21 -20.44 2.09
N ILE A 192 3.18 -20.00 0.85
CA ILE A 192 2.15 -19.11 0.31
C ILE A 192 0.84 -19.88 0.18
N SER A 193 -0.25 -19.31 0.69
CA SER A 193 -1.60 -19.90 0.62
C SER A 193 -2.08 -20.06 -0.84
N SER A 194 -2.97 -21.02 -1.07
CA SER A 194 -3.56 -21.25 -2.40
C SER A 194 -4.27 -20.03 -2.96
N ILE A 195 -4.91 -19.23 -2.09
CA ILE A 195 -5.62 -18.00 -2.46
C ILE A 195 -4.63 -16.97 -3.04
N VAL A 196 -3.51 -16.72 -2.35
CA VAL A 196 -2.49 -15.77 -2.84
C VAL A 196 -1.85 -16.27 -4.14
N ARG A 197 -1.65 -17.58 -4.30
CA ARG A 197 -1.15 -18.16 -5.57
C ARG A 197 -2.16 -17.94 -6.71
N LEU A 198 -3.46 -18.12 -6.46
CA LEU A 198 -4.50 -17.85 -7.45
C LEU A 198 -4.52 -16.37 -7.85
N ASP A 199 -4.39 -15.46 -6.90
CA ASP A 199 -4.29 -14.02 -7.18
C ASP A 199 -3.10 -13.68 -8.07
N ILE A 200 -1.91 -14.23 -7.78
CA ILE A 200 -0.70 -14.03 -8.61
C ILE A 200 -0.92 -14.62 -10.01
N PHE A 201 -1.55 -15.79 -10.11
CA PHE A 201 -1.77 -16.47 -11.39
C PHE A 201 -2.78 -15.73 -12.29
N HIS A 202 -3.79 -15.10 -11.69
CA HIS A 202 -4.84 -14.38 -12.40
C HIS A 202 -4.60 -12.87 -12.50
N TYR A 203 -3.50 -12.35 -11.96
CA TYR A 203 -3.16 -10.93 -12.04
C TYR A 203 -2.90 -10.51 -13.49
N ASN A 204 -3.71 -9.56 -13.97
CA ASN A 204 -3.70 -8.94 -15.30
C ASN A 204 -3.04 -9.75 -16.43
N PRO A 205 -3.69 -10.84 -16.91
CA PRO A 205 -3.09 -11.79 -17.85
C PRO A 205 -2.63 -11.18 -19.19
N ALA A 206 -3.17 -10.02 -19.56
CA ALA A 206 -2.81 -9.31 -20.79
C ALA A 206 -1.41 -8.68 -20.74
N GLN A 207 -0.90 -8.37 -19.54
CA GLN A 207 0.45 -7.84 -19.35
C GLN A 207 1.52 -8.95 -19.36
N TYR A 208 1.15 -10.18 -18.99
CA TYR A 208 2.06 -11.33 -18.84
C TYR A 208 2.11 -12.22 -20.09
N ALA A 209 2.94 -11.78 -21.02
CA ALA A 209 3.03 -12.26 -22.39
C ALA A 209 4.35 -13.00 -22.69
N ALA A 210 5.45 -12.59 -22.07
CA ALA A 210 6.78 -13.06 -22.38
C ALA A 210 7.08 -14.43 -21.75
N PRO A 211 7.77 -15.35 -22.44
CA PRO A 211 8.12 -16.65 -21.88
C PRO A 211 9.04 -16.54 -20.66
N GLY A 212 10.04 -15.65 -20.75
CA GLY A 212 11.07 -15.32 -19.74
C GLY A 212 11.83 -16.50 -19.13
N ASN A 213 13.00 -16.21 -18.56
CA ASN A 213 13.70 -17.16 -17.71
C ASN A 213 13.01 -17.34 -16.33
N ASN A 214 13.45 -18.34 -15.56
CA ASN A 214 12.87 -18.59 -14.22
C ASN A 214 13.13 -17.42 -13.25
N LEU A 215 14.26 -16.72 -13.37
CA LEU A 215 14.58 -15.57 -12.52
C LEU A 215 13.57 -14.44 -12.74
N ALA A 216 13.24 -14.11 -13.99
CA ALA A 216 12.22 -13.12 -14.33
C ALA A 216 10.87 -13.46 -13.68
N GLN A 217 10.46 -14.72 -13.76
CA GLN A 217 9.22 -15.20 -13.13
C GLN A 217 9.30 -15.08 -11.59
N VAL A 218 10.43 -15.40 -10.96
CA VAL A 218 10.60 -15.24 -9.51
C VAL A 218 10.54 -13.77 -9.11
N ILE A 219 11.21 -12.87 -9.82
CA ILE A 219 11.12 -11.42 -9.55
C ILE A 219 9.68 -10.93 -9.69
N ALA A 220 8.96 -11.36 -10.74
CA ALA A 220 7.55 -11.03 -10.92
C ALA A 220 6.66 -11.57 -9.79
N ILE A 221 6.89 -12.80 -9.32
CA ILE A 221 6.17 -13.37 -8.18
C ILE A 221 6.43 -12.53 -6.92
N LEU A 222 7.69 -12.18 -6.64
CA LEU A 222 8.06 -11.40 -5.46
C LEU A 222 7.47 -9.99 -5.47
N ASP A 223 7.46 -9.33 -6.63
CA ASP A 223 6.84 -8.01 -6.80
C ASP A 223 5.31 -8.11 -6.62
N GLN A 224 4.67 -9.11 -7.22
CA GLN A 224 3.23 -9.37 -7.01
C GLN A 224 2.90 -9.72 -5.56
N MET A 225 3.75 -10.47 -4.87
CA MET A 225 3.58 -10.71 -3.44
C MET A 225 3.63 -9.42 -2.65
N CYS A 226 4.55 -8.50 -2.96
CA CYS A 226 4.59 -7.19 -2.33
C CYS A 226 3.35 -6.35 -2.68
N ALA A 227 2.86 -6.41 -3.92
CA ALA A 227 1.62 -5.76 -4.31
C ALA A 227 0.39 -6.30 -3.59
N ILE A 228 0.34 -7.61 -3.38
CA ILE A 228 -0.71 -8.29 -2.61
C ILE A 228 -0.56 -7.96 -1.13
N GLU A 229 0.66 -7.98 -0.59
CA GLU A 229 0.95 -7.53 0.77
C GLU A 229 0.54 -6.08 0.94
N ARG A 230 0.72 -5.16 -0.02
CA ARG A 230 0.18 -3.78 0.07
C ARG A 230 -1.35 -3.72 0.10
N LYS A 231 -2.04 -4.70 -0.52
CA LYS A 231 -3.51 -4.78 -0.46
C LYS A 231 -4.00 -5.30 0.90
N PHE A 232 -3.23 -6.20 1.54
CA PHE A 232 -3.60 -6.85 2.80
C PHE A 232 -3.02 -6.14 4.04
N ARG A 233 -1.75 -5.74 3.98
CA ARG A 233 -1.13 -4.73 4.83
C ARG A 233 -1.64 -3.39 4.35
N GLY A 234 -2.72 -2.93 4.99
CA GLY A 234 -2.88 -1.48 5.17
C GLY A 234 -1.52 -0.90 5.56
N PHE A 235 -1.16 0.21 4.95
CA PHE A 235 0.13 0.86 4.99
C PHE A 235 0.76 0.82 6.39
N SER A 236 2.07 0.59 6.49
CA SER A 236 2.77 0.85 7.75
C SER A 236 2.83 2.37 7.95
N GLY A 237 1.79 2.94 8.54
CA GLY A 237 1.51 4.36 8.64
C GLY A 237 2.43 5.19 9.54
N LEU A 238 3.71 4.84 9.67
CA LEU A 238 4.71 5.72 10.29
C LEU A 238 5.06 6.84 9.29
N GLY A 239 4.21 7.86 9.26
CA GLY A 239 4.32 9.03 8.37
C GLY A 239 3.01 9.42 7.67
N LEU A 240 1.91 8.68 7.89
CA LEU A 240 0.60 9.02 7.36
C LEU A 240 -0.14 10.03 8.26
N GLU A 241 -1.07 10.76 7.66
CA GLU A 241 -1.99 11.62 8.40
C GLU A 241 -2.78 10.76 9.43
N PRO A 242 -3.03 11.25 10.66
CA PRO A 242 -3.71 10.47 11.70
C PRO A 242 -5.03 9.81 11.26
N LYS A 243 -5.75 10.41 10.30
CA LYS A 243 -7.00 9.87 9.74
C LYS A 243 -6.81 8.60 8.89
N GLN A 244 -5.64 8.40 8.30
CA GLN A 244 -5.31 7.23 7.50
C GLN A 244 -4.83 6.09 8.39
N ILE A 245 -3.98 6.39 9.40
CA ILE A 245 -3.58 5.43 10.42
C ILE A 245 -4.83 4.88 11.14
N GLU A 246 -5.74 5.77 11.54
CA GLU A 246 -7.03 5.40 12.13
C GLU A 246 -7.83 4.44 11.24
N TYR A 247 -7.87 4.72 9.93
CA TYR A 247 -8.64 3.92 8.98
C TYR A 247 -8.15 2.46 8.94
N GLU A 248 -6.84 2.25 8.93
CA GLU A 248 -6.22 0.94 8.85
C GLU A 248 -6.30 0.19 10.16
N VAL A 249 -6.04 0.87 11.28
CA VAL A 249 -6.17 0.30 12.62
C VAL A 249 -7.58 -0.20 12.86
N VAL A 250 -8.61 0.57 12.51
CA VAL A 250 -10.00 0.10 12.66
C VAL A 250 -10.24 -1.14 11.82
N ARG A 251 -9.80 -1.17 10.55
CA ARG A 251 -9.97 -2.34 9.67
C ARG A 251 -9.35 -3.58 10.29
N ASP A 252 -8.12 -3.48 10.77
CA ASP A 252 -7.40 -4.60 11.36
C ASP A 252 -8.02 -5.06 12.69
N LEU A 253 -8.54 -4.11 13.50
CA LEU A 253 -9.22 -4.41 14.76
C LEU A 253 -10.53 -5.17 14.55
N VAL A 254 -11.37 -4.73 13.61
CA VAL A 254 -12.71 -5.33 13.41
C VAL A 254 -12.68 -6.67 12.68
N ILE A 255 -11.60 -6.98 11.96
CA ILE A 255 -11.37 -8.29 11.32
C ILE A 255 -10.48 -9.23 12.17
N GLY A 256 -10.03 -8.78 13.34
CA GLY A 256 -9.25 -9.59 14.27
C GLY A 256 -7.79 -9.85 13.85
N ILE A 257 -7.22 -9.01 12.97
CA ILE A 257 -5.78 -9.06 12.63
C ILE A 257 -4.93 -8.46 13.75
N THR A 258 -5.44 -7.43 14.42
CA THR A 258 -4.76 -6.76 15.52
C THR A 258 -5.70 -6.57 16.71
N GLY A 259 -5.15 -6.08 17.83
CA GLY A 259 -5.89 -5.90 19.08
C GLY A 259 -5.52 -4.61 19.81
N LYS A 260 -5.85 -4.56 21.10
CA LYS A 260 -5.60 -3.40 21.97
C LYS A 260 -4.13 -3.00 22.10
N ASP A 261 -3.21 -3.94 21.83
CA ASP A 261 -1.76 -3.75 21.94
C ASP A 261 -1.13 -3.29 20.61
N ASP A 262 -1.95 -2.84 19.64
CA ASP A 262 -1.46 -2.33 18.36
C ASP A 262 -0.65 -1.03 18.55
N PRO A 263 0.63 -0.97 18.13
CA PRO A 263 1.48 0.20 18.35
C PRO A 263 1.00 1.46 17.62
N ARG A 264 0.12 1.34 16.62
CA ARG A 264 -0.47 2.49 15.92
C ARG A 264 -1.51 3.21 16.79
N LEU A 265 -2.07 2.56 17.82
CA LEU A 265 -2.97 3.21 18.77
C LEU A 265 -2.23 4.28 19.58
N ASP A 266 -0.98 4.01 19.98
CA ASP A 266 -0.12 4.97 20.67
C ASP A 266 0.18 6.19 19.79
N VAL A 267 0.42 5.97 18.48
CA VAL A 267 0.61 7.05 17.50
C VAL A 267 -0.63 7.93 17.38
N LEU A 268 -1.83 7.33 17.50
CA LEU A 268 -3.11 8.04 17.52
C LEU A 268 -3.43 8.67 18.88
N GLY A 269 -2.60 8.44 19.91
CA GLY A 269 -2.84 8.88 21.28
C GLY A 269 -4.05 8.22 21.93
N LEU A 270 -4.38 6.99 21.52
CA LEU A 270 -5.55 6.24 21.96
C LEU A 270 -5.16 4.99 22.74
N SER A 271 -6.00 4.64 23.71
CA SER A 271 -5.86 3.40 24.48
C SER A 271 -7.18 2.66 24.47
N LEU A 272 -7.11 1.38 24.09
CA LEU A 272 -8.23 0.46 24.04
C LEU A 272 -8.08 -0.61 25.13
N THR A 273 -9.21 -1.11 25.60
CA THR A 273 -9.33 -2.24 26.53
C THR A 273 -9.41 -3.58 25.80
N GLY A 274 -9.72 -3.55 24.49
CA GLY A 274 -9.99 -4.71 23.64
C GLY A 274 -11.45 -5.16 23.68
N LYS A 275 -12.30 -4.53 24.50
CA LYS A 275 -13.72 -4.86 24.69
C LYS A 275 -14.65 -3.76 24.18
N GLU A 276 -14.12 -2.84 23.39
CA GLU A 276 -14.89 -1.73 22.83
C GLU A 276 -16.06 -2.23 22.00
N SER A 277 -17.18 -1.54 22.11
CA SER A 277 -18.36 -1.80 21.30
C SER A 277 -18.08 -1.40 19.86
N VAL A 278 -18.77 -2.07 18.94
CA VAL A 278 -18.67 -1.77 17.51
C VAL A 278 -20.04 -1.43 16.96
N ILE A 279 -20.14 -0.33 16.22
CA ILE A 279 -21.32 0.01 15.42
C ILE A 279 -20.95 -0.19 13.95
N LEU A 280 -21.79 -0.92 13.21
CA LEU A 280 -21.69 -1.04 11.76
C LEU A 280 -22.79 -0.19 11.11
N PHE A 281 -22.42 0.58 10.09
CA PHE A 281 -23.32 1.30 9.19
C PHE A 281 -23.15 0.79 7.76
N ASP A 282 -24.22 0.33 7.13
CA ASP A 282 -24.23 -0.24 5.79
C ASP A 282 -25.25 0.49 4.91
N LEU A 283 -24.79 1.06 3.80
CA LEU A 283 -25.61 1.90 2.93
C LEU A 283 -26.55 1.07 2.05
N ARG A 284 -27.86 1.31 2.14
CA ARG A 284 -28.84 0.64 1.28
C ARG A 284 -28.70 1.11 -0.17
N ALA A 285 -28.70 0.14 -1.09
CA ALA A 285 -28.69 0.34 -2.54
C ALA A 285 -27.48 1.13 -3.08
N PHE A 286 -26.37 1.17 -2.34
CA PHE A 286 -25.16 1.85 -2.79
C PHE A 286 -24.60 1.25 -4.09
N GLY A 287 -24.71 -0.06 -4.28
CA GLY A 287 -24.35 -0.72 -5.55
C GLY A 287 -25.07 -0.17 -6.78
N SER A 288 -26.29 0.37 -6.65
CA SER A 288 -26.98 1.07 -7.74
C SER A 288 -26.38 2.44 -8.01
N TYR A 289 -25.96 3.16 -6.97
CA TYR A 289 -25.25 4.43 -7.11
C TYR A 289 -23.92 4.26 -7.84
N VAL A 290 -23.15 3.22 -7.48
CA VAL A 290 -21.87 2.87 -8.13
C VAL A 290 -22.04 2.63 -9.64
N LYS A 291 -23.16 2.05 -10.08
CA LYS A 291 -23.43 1.79 -11.50
C LYS A 291 -23.75 3.06 -12.30
N MET A 292 -24.21 4.12 -11.64
CA MET A 292 -24.69 5.35 -12.28
C MET A 292 -23.70 6.51 -12.22
N HIS A 293 -22.60 6.37 -11.48
CA HIS A 293 -21.64 7.44 -11.22
C HIS A 293 -20.22 7.00 -11.52
N THR A 294 -19.33 7.97 -11.72
CA THR A 294 -17.90 7.72 -11.92
C THR A 294 -17.24 7.24 -10.63
N GLU A 295 -16.09 6.55 -10.75
CA GLU A 295 -15.31 6.11 -9.59
C GLU A 295 -14.94 7.29 -8.67
N TYR A 296 -14.62 8.46 -9.24
CA TYR A 296 -14.30 9.67 -8.47
C TYR A 296 -15.49 10.16 -7.62
N GLU A 297 -16.70 10.16 -8.18
CA GLU A 297 -17.91 10.55 -7.44
C GLU A 297 -18.23 9.54 -6.33
N VAL A 298 -18.06 8.24 -6.61
CA VAL A 298 -18.23 7.16 -5.64
C VAL A 298 -17.25 7.32 -4.47
N GLN A 299 -15.97 7.56 -4.75
CA GLN A 299 -14.95 7.75 -3.72
C GLN A 299 -15.17 9.04 -2.92
N ASN A 300 -15.56 10.13 -3.57
CA ASN A 300 -15.90 11.38 -2.88
C ASN A 300 -17.11 11.22 -1.95
N MET A 301 -18.14 10.49 -2.40
CA MET A 301 -19.31 10.17 -1.58
C MET A 301 -18.92 9.36 -0.34
N LYS A 302 -18.08 8.33 -0.52
CA LYS A 302 -17.55 7.52 0.59
C LYS A 302 -16.77 8.34 1.59
N ALA A 303 -15.85 9.17 1.10
CA ALA A 303 -15.06 10.06 1.94
C ALA A 303 -15.94 11.07 2.71
N SER A 304 -16.97 11.60 2.06
CA SER A 304 -17.92 12.56 2.67
C SER A 304 -18.73 11.92 3.78
N ILE A 305 -19.26 10.70 3.55
CA ILE A 305 -19.98 9.94 4.58
C ILE A 305 -19.06 9.58 5.75
N LEU A 306 -17.83 9.15 5.48
CA LEU A 306 -16.85 8.87 6.53
C LEU A 306 -16.57 10.09 7.41
N GLN A 307 -16.40 11.29 6.83
CA GLN A 307 -16.21 12.52 7.61
C GLN A 307 -17.48 12.93 8.38
N LEU A 308 -18.66 12.71 7.83
CA LEU A 308 -19.92 12.95 8.53
C LEU A 308 -20.02 12.07 9.78
N ILE A 309 -19.72 10.77 9.66
CA ILE A 309 -19.74 9.85 10.81
C ILE A 309 -18.74 10.34 11.86
N ARG A 310 -17.49 10.64 11.48
CA ARG A 310 -16.45 11.16 12.38
C ARG A 310 -16.86 12.42 13.16
N THR A 311 -17.64 13.30 12.53
CA THR A 311 -18.10 14.55 13.16
C THR A 311 -19.27 14.32 14.14
N LEU A 312 -19.99 13.21 13.99
CA LEU A 312 -21.22 12.91 14.74
C LEU A 312 -21.03 11.86 15.85
N VAL A 313 -19.94 11.12 15.83
CA VAL A 313 -19.52 10.23 16.92
C VAL A 313 -18.70 11.01 17.95
N ARG A 314 -18.43 10.43 19.12
CA ARG A 314 -17.96 11.19 20.29
C ARG A 314 -16.57 11.82 20.03
N VAL A 315 -16.49 13.13 20.23
CA VAL A 315 -15.25 13.89 20.37
C VAL A 315 -15.33 14.60 21.72
N ASN A 316 -14.56 14.16 22.72
CA ASN A 316 -14.49 14.90 23.98
C ASN A 316 -13.72 16.21 23.76
N GLU A 317 -14.34 17.35 24.06
CA GLU A 317 -13.72 18.69 23.93
C GLU A 317 -12.53 18.90 24.90
N GLU A 318 -12.42 18.09 25.96
CA GLU A 318 -11.39 18.25 27.01
C GLU A 318 -10.21 17.26 26.96
N GLY A 319 -10.13 16.33 25.99
CA GLY A 319 -8.89 15.59 25.79
C GLY A 319 -9.00 14.18 25.21
N ARG A 320 -8.22 13.98 24.13
CA ARG A 320 -7.60 12.74 23.59
C ARG A 320 -8.43 11.46 23.36
N GLU A 321 -9.60 11.29 23.95
CA GLU A 321 -10.46 10.13 23.70
C GLU A 321 -11.51 10.44 22.62
N ARG A 322 -11.37 9.80 21.46
CA ARG A 322 -12.31 9.86 20.34
C ARG A 322 -12.67 8.46 19.88
N ASP A 323 -13.85 8.31 19.30
CA ASP A 323 -14.23 7.07 18.63
C ASP A 323 -13.40 6.88 17.34
N LEU A 324 -13.09 5.62 17.04
CA LEU A 324 -12.34 5.25 15.85
C LEU A 324 -13.31 4.92 14.72
N VAL A 325 -13.08 5.45 13.51
CA VAL A 325 -14.02 5.27 12.37
C VAL A 325 -13.29 4.90 11.09
N ALA A 326 -13.79 3.88 10.38
CA ALA A 326 -13.29 3.53 9.05
C ALA A 326 -14.40 2.99 8.13
N LEU A 327 -14.12 3.03 6.83
CA LEU A 327 -14.85 2.25 5.83
C LEU A 327 -14.17 0.87 5.73
N ILE A 328 -14.94 -0.18 5.99
CA ILE A 328 -14.44 -1.56 6.09
C ILE A 328 -14.69 -2.35 4.81
N GLY A 329 -15.82 -2.06 4.14
CA GLY A 329 -16.25 -2.71 2.89
C GLY A 329 -16.48 -1.72 1.76
N GLY A 330 -17.22 -2.16 0.74
CA GLY A 330 -17.60 -1.30 -0.39
C GLY A 330 -18.47 -0.11 0.04
N ASP A 331 -19.38 -0.35 0.98
CA ASP A 331 -20.42 0.55 1.48
C ASP A 331 -20.67 0.42 2.99
N GLU A 332 -19.76 -0.26 3.69
CA GLU A 332 -19.82 -0.60 5.11
C GLU A 332 -18.83 0.26 5.91
N TYR A 333 -19.31 0.96 6.95
CA TYR A 333 -18.51 1.79 7.86
C TYR A 333 -18.60 1.23 9.27
N ALA A 334 -17.48 1.14 9.97
CA ALA A 334 -17.44 0.74 11.37
C ALA A 334 -16.99 1.88 12.28
N VAL A 335 -17.59 1.91 13.47
CA VAL A 335 -17.19 2.77 14.59
C VAL A 335 -16.82 1.88 15.76
N VAL A 336 -15.60 2.03 16.28
CA VAL A 336 -15.15 1.38 17.52
C VAL A 336 -15.23 2.41 18.64
N THR A 337 -16.02 2.12 19.67
CA THR A 337 -16.35 3.08 20.73
C THR A 337 -16.28 2.45 22.13
N LYS A 338 -15.89 3.24 23.12
CA LYS A 338 -15.91 2.85 24.54
C LYS A 338 -17.32 2.84 25.12
N VAL A 339 -18.34 3.30 24.40
CA VAL A 339 -19.73 3.30 24.86
C VAL A 339 -20.24 1.87 24.95
N GLN A 340 -20.67 1.45 26.15
CA GLN A 340 -21.18 0.10 26.43
C GLN A 340 -22.70 0.09 26.72
N SER A 341 -23.38 1.23 26.55
CA SER A 341 -24.83 1.34 26.79
C SER A 341 -25.60 1.16 25.47
N PRO A 342 -26.44 0.12 25.35
CA PRO A 342 -27.32 -0.10 24.19
C PRO A 342 -28.12 1.15 23.79
N VAL A 343 -28.72 1.83 24.77
CA VAL A 343 -29.56 3.02 24.55
C VAL A 343 -28.77 4.15 23.88
N ILE A 344 -27.53 4.38 24.35
CA ILE A 344 -26.67 5.43 23.78
C ILE A 344 -26.18 5.05 22.39
N LEU A 345 -25.87 3.77 22.16
CA LEU A 345 -25.47 3.27 20.84
C LEU A 345 -26.60 3.42 19.81
N GLU A 346 -27.84 3.15 20.20
CA GLU A 346 -29.03 3.36 19.37
C GLU A 346 -29.25 4.84 19.05
N GLU A 347 -29.12 5.73 20.03
CA GLU A 347 -29.20 7.19 19.79
C GLU A 347 -28.09 7.69 18.85
N MET A 348 -26.87 7.15 18.97
CA MET A 348 -25.76 7.43 18.06
C MET A 348 -26.07 6.96 16.64
N ILE A 349 -26.59 5.74 16.50
CA ILE A 349 -27.01 5.18 15.21
C ILE A 349 -28.06 6.07 14.55
N ASP A 350 -29.12 6.41 15.28
CA ASP A 350 -30.24 7.21 14.76
C ASP A 350 -29.80 8.63 14.36
N ARG A 351 -28.90 9.24 15.13
CA ARG A 351 -28.32 10.55 14.78
C ARG A 351 -27.54 10.47 13.46
N VAL A 352 -26.62 9.51 13.34
CA VAL A 352 -25.77 9.34 12.15
C VAL A 352 -26.62 8.99 10.92
N ALA A 353 -27.54 8.03 11.04
CA ALA A 353 -28.39 7.58 9.94
C ALA A 353 -29.29 8.71 9.41
N ARG A 354 -29.86 9.54 10.29
CA ARG A 354 -30.67 10.70 9.89
C ARG A 354 -29.84 11.71 9.09
N VAL A 355 -28.64 12.04 9.55
CA VAL A 355 -27.79 13.02 8.86
C VAL A 355 -27.29 12.49 7.52
N ILE A 356 -26.90 11.21 7.42
CA ILE A 356 -26.53 10.59 6.14
C ILE A 356 -27.70 10.69 5.17
N LYS A 357 -28.91 10.27 5.58
CA LYS A 357 -30.11 10.36 4.73
C LYS A 357 -30.39 11.78 4.26
N LEU A 358 -30.27 12.77 5.15
CA LEU A 358 -30.52 14.19 4.81
C LEU A 358 -29.46 14.75 3.84
N LYS A 359 -28.19 14.36 3.98
CA LYS A 359 -27.08 14.91 3.19
C LYS A 359 -26.84 14.19 1.86
N THR A 360 -27.13 12.90 1.79
CA THR A 360 -26.77 12.05 0.65
C THR A 360 -27.95 11.32 0.03
N GLY A 361 -29.10 11.29 0.70
CA GLY A 361 -30.27 10.51 0.28
C GLY A 361 -30.18 9.02 0.62
N PHE A 362 -29.03 8.50 1.05
CA PHE A 362 -28.89 7.08 1.39
C PHE A 362 -29.59 6.74 2.69
N ARG A 363 -30.31 5.61 2.68
CA ARG A 363 -30.76 4.96 3.92
C ARG A 363 -29.64 4.06 4.43
N VAL A 364 -29.56 3.91 5.74
CA VAL A 364 -28.52 3.11 6.40
C VAL A 364 -29.17 1.94 7.11
N ARG A 365 -28.60 0.75 6.98
CA ARG A 365 -28.79 -0.38 7.90
C ARG A 365 -27.69 -0.27 8.94
N ALA A 366 -28.04 -0.43 10.20
CA ALA A 366 -27.04 -0.39 11.25
C ALA A 366 -27.31 -1.46 12.28
N GLY A 367 -26.25 -1.90 12.93
CA GLY A 367 -26.29 -2.78 14.08
C GLY A 367 -25.12 -2.46 14.98
N TYR A 368 -25.17 -2.95 16.21
CA TYR A 368 -24.06 -2.82 17.14
C TYR A 368 -23.77 -4.12 17.88
N GLY A 369 -22.54 -4.27 18.35
CA GLY A 369 -22.12 -5.39 19.18
C GLY A 369 -21.48 -4.89 20.46
N ILE A 370 -21.84 -5.56 21.56
CA ILE A 370 -21.28 -5.39 22.90
C ILE A 370 -20.90 -6.80 23.37
N GLY A 371 -19.69 -6.96 23.89
CA GLY A 371 -19.14 -8.31 24.07
C GLY A 371 -17.67 -8.33 24.49
N ARG A 372 -17.00 -9.45 24.21
CA ARG A 372 -15.70 -9.77 24.80
C ARG A 372 -14.51 -9.27 23.99
N SER A 373 -14.67 -9.12 22.67
CA SER A 373 -13.63 -8.59 21.79
C SER A 373 -14.23 -7.74 20.66
N ILE A 374 -13.40 -6.85 20.08
CA ILE A 374 -13.83 -5.91 19.03
C ILE A 374 -14.29 -6.65 17.77
N ASP A 375 -13.63 -7.74 17.38
CA ASP A 375 -13.98 -8.56 16.21
C ASP A 375 -15.30 -9.32 16.42
N GLU A 376 -15.53 -9.91 17.60
CA GLU A 376 -16.82 -10.52 17.97
C GLU A 376 -17.94 -9.47 17.93
N ASN A 377 -17.68 -8.27 18.47
CA ASN A 377 -18.62 -7.16 18.48
C ASN A 377 -18.96 -6.69 17.06
N TYR A 378 -17.97 -6.64 16.17
CA TYR A 378 -18.19 -6.33 14.75
C TYR A 378 -19.07 -7.40 14.08
N HIS A 379 -18.82 -8.69 14.34
CA HIS A 379 -19.66 -9.76 13.82
C HIS A 379 -21.11 -9.68 14.31
N HIS A 380 -21.35 -9.38 15.59
CA HIS A 380 -22.69 -9.14 16.11
C HIS A 380 -23.37 -7.94 15.45
N ALA A 381 -22.65 -6.82 15.31
CA ALA A 381 -23.16 -5.64 14.61
C ALA A 381 -23.58 -5.95 13.17
N ARG A 382 -22.78 -6.77 12.47
CA ARG A 382 -23.07 -7.22 11.11
C ARG A 382 -24.31 -8.10 11.04
N ILE A 383 -24.46 -9.08 11.94
CA ILE A 383 -25.64 -9.95 12.00
C ILE A 383 -26.91 -9.11 12.23
N GLN A 384 -26.89 -8.16 13.17
CA GLN A 384 -28.02 -7.27 13.41
C GLN A 384 -28.36 -6.43 12.17
N ALA A 385 -27.37 -5.84 11.50
CA ALA A 385 -27.58 -5.06 10.29
C ALA A 385 -28.17 -5.91 9.14
N GLU A 386 -27.74 -7.18 9.03
CA GLU A 386 -28.26 -8.16 8.06
C GLU A 386 -29.70 -8.58 8.37
N MET A 387 -30.07 -8.76 9.64
CA MET A 387 -31.46 -9.06 10.03
C MET A 387 -32.45 -7.95 9.63
N LEU A 388 -31.96 -6.73 9.44
CA LEU A 388 -32.75 -5.59 8.93
C LEU A 388 -32.88 -5.58 7.40
N LYS A 389 -32.32 -6.58 6.68
CA LYS A 389 -32.64 -6.82 5.28
C LYS A 389 -34.06 -7.38 5.20
N GLU A 390 -34.95 -6.66 4.53
CA GLU A 390 -36.20 -7.26 4.05
C GLU A 390 -35.84 -8.50 3.25
N HIS A 391 -36.41 -9.64 3.63
CA HIS A 391 -36.20 -10.89 2.91
C HIS A 391 -36.72 -10.69 1.49
N ARG A 392 -35.81 -10.63 0.51
CA ARG A 392 -36.15 -10.92 -0.88
C ARG A 392 -36.33 -12.43 -1.01
N PHE A 393 -37.31 -12.99 -0.32
CA PHE A 393 -37.91 -14.20 -0.84
C PHE A 393 -38.67 -13.78 -2.09
N LEU A 394 -38.37 -14.49 -3.18
CA LEU A 394 -39.25 -14.61 -4.33
C LEU A 394 -40.64 -14.94 -3.78
N SER A 395 -41.51 -13.94 -3.69
CA SER A 395 -42.94 -14.19 -3.75
C SER A 395 -43.20 -14.70 -5.17
N GLU A 396 -43.82 -15.88 -5.23
CA GLU A 396 -44.25 -16.59 -6.45
C GLU A 396 -44.81 -15.67 -7.54
#